data_AF-A0A953HEV3-F1
#
_entry.id   AF-A0A953HEV3-F1
#
_cell.length_a   1.000
_cell.length_b   1.000
_cell.length_c   1.000
_cell.angle_alpha   90.00
_cell.angle_beta   90.00
_cell.angle_gamma   90.00
#
_symmetry.space_group_name_H-M   'P 1'
#
loop_
_entity.id
_entity.type
_entity.pdbx_description
1 polymer ?
#
loop_
_entity_poly.entity_id
_entity_poly.type
_entity_poly.pdbx_seq_one_letter_code
_entity_poly.pdbx_strand_id
1 'polypeptide(L)'
;MKAISVRRASALMLAGVVVLSGPVAAIAESLAGSAGQVRHRPRFMDSEGVCQDVYKASGHSAYAQTHLSFNVEAFFCGHSFNAPSQKVAEERALENCNAAFKYYKLSSAGRCTIYASK
;
A
#
# COMPACT_ATOMS: atom_id res chain seq x y z
N MET A 1 -11.79 60.28 -50.80
CA MET A 1 -11.56 58.85 -51.13
C MET A 1 -11.35 58.07 -49.85
N LYS A 2 -11.84 56.83 -49.83
CA LYS A 2 -12.25 56.00 -48.68
C LYS A 2 -11.05 55.51 -47.86
N ALA A 3 -10.98 55.82 -46.57
CA ALA A 3 -10.02 55.20 -45.65
C ALA A 3 -10.65 53.94 -45.05
N ILE A 4 -10.01 52.80 -45.28
CA ILE A 4 -10.50 51.47 -44.90
C ILE A 4 -10.09 51.18 -43.45
N SER A 5 -11.07 50.78 -42.66
CA SER A 5 -10.99 50.31 -41.28
C SER A 5 -10.26 48.97 -41.16
N VAL A 6 -9.41 48.81 -40.14
CA VAL A 6 -9.03 47.49 -39.62
C VAL A 6 -9.14 47.48 -38.09
N ARG A 7 -9.79 46.41 -37.63
CA ARG A 7 -10.37 46.18 -36.31
C ARG A 7 -9.32 45.89 -35.23
N ARG A 8 -9.65 46.37 -34.03
CA ARG A 8 -9.23 45.96 -32.68
C ARG A 8 -8.52 44.58 -32.63
N ALA A 9 -7.24 44.58 -32.28
CA ALA A 9 -6.57 43.39 -31.79
C ALA A 9 -6.92 43.22 -30.30
N SER A 10 -7.90 42.37 -30.03
CA SER A 10 -8.20 41.89 -28.69
C SER A 10 -7.02 41.03 -28.21
N ALA A 11 -6.26 41.55 -27.25
CA ALA A 11 -5.21 40.78 -26.59
C ALA A 11 -5.85 39.60 -25.84
N LEU A 12 -5.57 38.38 -26.29
CA LEU A 12 -6.01 37.15 -25.63
C LEU A 12 -5.25 37.02 -24.30
N MET A 13 -5.94 37.20 -23.18
CA MET A 13 -5.46 36.86 -21.85
C MET A 13 -5.54 35.33 -21.68
N LEU A 14 -4.44 34.62 -21.94
CA LEU A 14 -4.28 33.23 -21.48
C LEU A 14 -3.58 33.25 -20.12
N ALA A 15 -4.35 33.49 -19.06
CA ALA A 15 -3.94 33.13 -17.72
C ALA A 15 -4.00 31.61 -17.61
N GLY A 16 -2.84 30.95 -17.66
CA GLY A 16 -2.72 29.51 -17.47
C GLY A 16 -3.23 29.11 -16.10
N VAL A 17 -4.24 28.24 -16.07
CA VAL A 17 -4.65 27.55 -14.85
C VAL A 17 -3.50 26.63 -14.43
N VAL A 18 -2.74 27.04 -13.42
CA VAL A 18 -1.83 26.14 -12.73
C VAL A 18 -2.71 25.23 -11.89
N VAL A 19 -3.06 24.07 -12.44
CA VAL A 19 -3.59 22.97 -11.63
C VAL A 19 -2.43 22.52 -10.77
N LEU A 20 -2.40 22.99 -9.51
CA LEU A 20 -1.50 22.48 -8.51
C LEU A 20 -1.94 21.04 -8.21
N SER A 21 -1.42 20.08 -8.96
CA SER A 21 -1.46 18.67 -8.61
C SER A 21 -0.53 18.46 -7.43
N GLY A 22 -0.93 18.97 -6.27
CA GLY A 22 -0.34 18.59 -5.00
C GLY A 22 -0.64 17.10 -4.80
N PRO A 23 0.36 16.26 -4.52
CA PRO A 23 0.09 14.88 -4.15
C PRO A 23 -0.85 14.90 -2.95
N VAL A 24 -2.03 14.28 -3.11
CA VAL A 24 -2.90 13.91 -1.99
C VAL A 24 -2.02 13.23 -0.96
N ALA A 25 -1.99 13.76 0.26
CA ALA A 25 -1.22 13.20 1.36
C ALA A 25 -1.69 11.75 1.63
N ALA A 26 -0.97 10.78 1.06
CA ALA A 26 -1.15 9.36 1.35
C ALA A 26 -0.39 9.04 2.64
N ILE A 27 -0.92 9.47 3.79
CA ILE A 27 -0.34 9.06 5.07
C ILE A 27 -0.97 7.71 5.45
N ALA A 28 -0.28 6.63 5.10
CA ALA A 28 -0.31 5.38 5.85
C ALA A 28 1.15 5.10 6.24
N GLU A 29 1.59 5.67 7.37
CA GLU A 29 3.00 5.63 7.77
C GLU A 29 3.23 4.62 8.90
N SER A 30 3.80 3.47 8.52
CA SER A 30 4.42 2.48 9.40
C SER A 30 5.09 1.38 8.54
N LEU A 31 6.03 0.66 9.18
CA LEU A 31 7.35 0.08 8.84
C LEU A 31 8.47 1.06 9.21
N ALA A 32 8.24 1.72 10.35
CA ALA A 32 8.26 3.18 10.47
C ALA A 32 9.66 3.78 10.23
N GLY A 33 9.85 4.29 9.00
CA GLY A 33 11.04 5.02 8.53
C GLY A 33 11.30 4.80 7.04
N SER A 34 11.74 5.84 6.32
CA SER A 34 11.41 6.08 4.90
C SER A 34 11.55 4.89 3.93
N ALA A 35 10.44 4.60 3.26
CA ALA A 35 10.25 3.67 2.15
C ALA A 35 10.13 2.16 2.46
N GLY A 36 9.41 1.78 3.51
CA GLY A 36 8.69 0.51 3.46
C GLY A 36 7.62 0.56 2.36
N GLN A 37 7.45 -0.51 1.57
CA GLN A 37 6.41 -0.63 0.55
C GLN A 37 5.13 -1.19 1.16
N VAL A 38 4.13 -0.32 1.34
CA VAL A 38 2.77 -0.72 1.74
C VAL A 38 1.93 -0.93 0.47
N ARG A 39 1.52 -2.18 0.22
CA ARG A 39 0.72 -2.57 -0.96
C ARG A 39 -0.79 -2.51 -0.67
N HIS A 40 -1.17 -2.75 0.58
CA HIS A 40 -2.56 -2.75 1.03
C HIS A 40 -2.70 -2.02 2.36
N ARG A 41 -3.85 -1.38 2.59
CA ARG A 41 -4.13 -0.72 3.87
C ARG A 41 -4.06 -1.77 5.00
N PRO A 42 -3.33 -1.49 6.11
CA PRO A 42 -3.35 -2.37 7.28
C PRO A 42 -4.76 -2.59 7.81
N ARG A 43 -5.03 -3.82 8.22
CA ARG A 43 -6.34 -4.26 8.74
C ARG A 43 -6.37 -4.39 10.25
N PHE A 44 -5.28 -4.01 10.92
CA PHE A 44 -5.03 -4.23 12.34
C PHE A 44 -5.47 -3.05 13.24
N MET A 45 -6.52 -2.32 12.84
CA MET A 45 -6.92 -0.99 13.36
C MET A 45 -6.53 -0.78 14.83
N ASP A 46 -7.20 -1.49 15.74
CA ASP A 46 -6.94 -1.49 17.19
C ASP A 46 -6.52 -2.88 17.70
N SER A 47 -6.22 -3.81 16.78
CA SER A 47 -5.87 -5.18 17.16
C SER A 47 -4.38 -5.34 17.35
N GLU A 48 -4.01 -5.87 18.51
CA GLU A 48 -2.64 -6.31 18.78
C GLU A 48 -2.38 -7.65 18.08
N GLY A 49 -1.16 -7.83 17.61
CA GLY A 49 -0.75 -9.11 17.02
C GLY A 49 0.51 -8.99 16.17
N VAL A 50 1.09 -10.15 15.89
CA VAL A 50 2.42 -10.27 15.29
C VAL A 50 2.59 -9.45 14.01
N CYS A 51 1.55 -9.35 13.17
CA CYS A 51 1.67 -8.58 11.94
C CYS A 51 1.47 -7.08 12.11
N GLN A 52 0.83 -6.64 13.18
CA GLN A 52 0.89 -5.24 13.59
C GLN A 52 2.32 -4.90 14.05
N ASP A 53 2.99 -5.83 14.76
CA ASP A 53 4.38 -5.67 15.19
C ASP A 53 5.33 -5.62 13.99
N VAL A 54 5.17 -6.52 13.01
CA VAL A 54 5.91 -6.46 11.74
C VAL A 54 5.64 -5.16 11.02
N TYR A 55 4.36 -4.76 10.95
CA TYR A 55 4.01 -3.50 10.31
C TYR A 55 4.71 -2.34 11.00
N LYS A 56 5.00 -2.38 12.30
CA LYS A 56 5.75 -1.32 13.01
C LYS A 56 7.27 -1.52 12.97
N ALA A 57 7.76 -2.68 12.53
CA ALA A 57 9.17 -3.06 12.63
C ALA A 57 10.08 -2.27 11.67
N SER A 58 11.36 -2.22 12.05
CA SER A 58 12.46 -1.78 11.19
C SER A 58 13.14 -2.98 10.51
N GLY A 59 14.16 -2.71 9.68
CA GLY A 59 14.91 -3.74 8.97
C GLY A 59 14.11 -4.44 7.88
N HIS A 60 14.68 -5.53 7.33
CA HIS A 60 14.05 -6.29 6.26
C HIS A 60 12.90 -7.15 6.80
N SER A 61 11.71 -6.59 6.83
CA SER A 61 10.54 -7.16 7.50
C SER A 61 9.34 -7.11 6.57
N ALA A 62 8.54 -8.17 6.54
CA ALA A 62 7.39 -8.24 5.64
C ALA A 62 6.25 -9.05 6.26
N TYR A 63 5.02 -8.70 5.91
CA TYR A 63 3.86 -9.51 6.25
C TYR A 63 2.92 -9.70 5.06
N ALA A 64 2.32 -10.89 5.03
CA ALA A 64 1.35 -11.32 4.05
C ALA A 64 0.02 -11.60 4.73
N GLN A 65 -1.09 -11.29 4.07
CA GLN A 65 -2.42 -11.64 4.56
C GLN A 65 -3.33 -12.22 3.49
N THR A 66 -4.46 -12.73 3.96
CA THR A 66 -5.51 -13.39 3.21
C THR A 66 -6.72 -13.57 4.12
N HIS A 67 -7.91 -13.52 3.55
CA HIS A 67 -9.13 -13.74 4.32
C HIS A 67 -9.34 -15.23 4.59
N LEU A 68 -9.89 -15.51 5.77
CA LEU A 68 -10.27 -16.86 6.18
C LEU A 68 -11.48 -17.34 5.35
N SER A 69 -12.47 -16.47 5.17
CA SER A 69 -13.57 -16.64 4.23
C SER A 69 -14.05 -15.25 3.82
N PHE A 70 -14.66 -15.12 2.64
CA PHE A 70 -15.25 -13.85 2.20
C PHE A 70 -16.39 -13.37 3.11
N ASN A 71 -16.94 -14.26 3.94
CA ASN A 71 -18.09 -13.99 4.82
C ASN A 71 -17.68 -13.66 6.26
N VAL A 72 -16.39 -13.71 6.60
CA VAL A 72 -15.90 -13.41 7.95
C VAL A 72 -14.81 -12.35 7.89
N GLU A 73 -14.82 -11.42 8.83
CA GLU A 73 -13.79 -10.39 8.96
C GLU A 73 -12.52 -10.91 9.67
N ALA A 74 -12.24 -12.21 9.51
CA ALA A 74 -11.02 -12.85 10.00
C ALA A 74 -10.03 -13.00 8.84
N PHE A 75 -8.75 -12.78 9.13
CA PHE A 75 -7.67 -12.96 8.19
C PHE A 75 -6.54 -13.76 8.83
N PHE A 76 -5.84 -14.52 8.01
CA PHE A 76 -4.54 -15.07 8.38
C PHE A 76 -3.46 -14.06 8.09
N CYS A 77 -2.43 -14.10 8.91
CA CYS A 77 -1.25 -13.31 8.68
C CYS A 77 0.04 -14.14 8.81
N GLY A 78 0.83 -14.15 7.75
CA GLY A 78 2.20 -14.64 7.76
C GLY A 78 3.17 -13.48 7.88
N HIS A 79 4.27 -13.69 8.59
CA HIS A 79 5.23 -12.65 8.93
C HIS A 79 6.67 -13.11 8.73
N SER A 80 7.57 -12.14 8.56
CA SER A 80 9.01 -12.29 8.68
C SER A 80 9.61 -11.00 9.24
N PHE A 81 10.47 -11.12 10.25
CA PHE A 81 11.22 -10.00 10.82
C PHE A 81 12.69 -10.09 10.41
N ASN A 82 13.32 -8.95 10.17
CA ASN A 82 14.78 -8.79 10.07
C ASN A 82 15.48 -9.88 9.22
N ALA A 83 14.90 -10.20 8.07
CA ALA A 83 15.48 -11.14 7.14
C ALA A 83 16.82 -10.61 6.56
N PRO A 84 17.61 -11.47 5.90
CA PRO A 84 18.84 -11.02 5.24
C PRO A 84 18.61 -10.02 4.09
N SER A 85 17.41 -9.97 3.52
CA SER A 85 16.99 -9.01 2.50
C SER A 85 15.46 -8.88 2.44
N GLN A 86 14.95 -7.79 1.86
CA GLN A 86 13.52 -7.57 1.66
C GLN A 86 12.86 -8.72 0.90
N LYS A 87 13.51 -9.22 -0.16
CA LYS A 87 13.00 -10.35 -0.96
C LYS A 87 12.81 -11.61 -0.10
N VAL A 88 13.79 -11.92 0.76
CA VAL A 88 13.71 -13.07 1.66
C VAL A 88 12.62 -12.85 2.71
N ALA A 89 12.42 -11.62 3.19
CA ALA A 89 11.32 -11.31 4.09
C ALA A 89 9.95 -11.59 3.42
N GLU A 90 9.77 -11.15 2.17
CA GLU A 90 8.53 -11.37 1.42
C GLU A 90 8.27 -12.87 1.14
N GLU A 91 9.28 -13.61 0.71
CA GLU A 91 9.18 -15.05 0.45
C GLU A 91 8.75 -15.79 1.73
N ARG A 92 9.43 -15.54 2.85
CA ARG A 92 9.09 -16.15 4.15
C ARG A 92 7.70 -15.75 4.64
N ALA A 93 7.32 -14.49 4.48
CA ALA A 93 5.98 -14.04 4.88
C ALA A 93 4.88 -14.76 4.10
N LEU A 94 5.05 -14.96 2.78
CA LEU A 94 4.13 -15.72 1.95
C LEU A 94 4.11 -17.20 2.33
N GLU A 95 5.28 -17.83 2.52
CA GLU A 95 5.37 -19.23 2.95
C GLU A 95 4.65 -19.45 4.27
N ASN A 96 4.92 -18.62 5.28
CA ASN A 96 4.28 -18.69 6.59
C ASN A 96 2.76 -18.51 6.49
N CYS A 97 2.30 -17.56 5.67
CA CYS A 97 0.88 -17.31 5.47
C CYS A 97 0.19 -18.53 4.81
N ASN A 98 0.77 -19.10 3.75
CA ASN A 98 0.17 -20.24 3.06
C ASN A 98 0.24 -21.53 3.91
N ALA A 99 1.30 -21.70 4.71
CA ALA A 99 1.48 -22.84 5.60
C ALA A 99 0.43 -22.86 6.73
N ALA A 100 0.00 -21.71 7.23
CA ALA A 100 -1.00 -21.61 8.29
C ALA A 100 -2.32 -22.31 7.90
N PHE A 101 -2.82 -22.13 6.69
CA PHE A 101 -4.03 -22.81 6.24
C PHE A 101 -3.89 -24.34 6.20
N LYS A 102 -2.73 -24.82 5.72
CA LYS A 102 -2.45 -26.25 5.68
C LYS A 102 -2.38 -26.84 7.09
N TYR A 103 -1.72 -26.12 8.00
CA TYR A 103 -1.55 -26.55 9.39
C TYR A 103 -2.88 -26.59 10.14
N TYR A 104 -3.66 -25.52 10.06
CA TYR A 104 -4.95 -25.40 10.75
C TYR A 104 -6.12 -26.07 10.01
N LYS A 105 -5.88 -26.64 8.82
CA LYS A 105 -6.90 -27.25 7.95
C LYS A 105 -8.07 -26.32 7.64
N LEU A 106 -7.76 -25.03 7.46
CA LEU A 106 -8.77 -24.01 7.19
C LEU A 106 -8.81 -23.74 5.68
N SER A 107 -10.01 -23.54 5.16
CA SER A 107 -10.19 -22.96 3.83
C SER A 107 -9.72 -21.51 3.85
N SER A 108 -9.06 -21.07 2.78
CA SER A 108 -8.78 -19.65 2.56
C SER A 108 -9.78 -19.07 1.56
N ALA A 109 -10.10 -17.79 1.69
CA ALA A 109 -10.85 -17.08 0.65
C ALA A 109 -10.00 -16.83 -0.60
N GLY A 110 -8.68 -16.98 -0.49
CA GLY A 110 -7.76 -16.76 -1.61
C GLY A 110 -6.31 -17.05 -1.23
N ARG A 111 -5.42 -16.78 -2.19
CA ARG A 111 -3.97 -16.87 -1.99
C ARG A 111 -3.49 -15.74 -1.08
N CYS A 112 -2.48 -16.02 -0.27
CA CYS A 112 -1.77 -14.99 0.47
C CYS A 112 -1.14 -13.96 -0.47
N THR A 113 -1.24 -12.68 -0.09
CA THR A 113 -0.56 -11.58 -0.77
C THR A 113 0.27 -10.78 0.22
N ILE A 114 1.36 -10.18 -0.23
CA ILE A 114 2.13 -9.25 0.59
C ILE A 114 1.32 -7.98 0.79
N TYR A 115 1.18 -7.56 2.04
CA TYR A 115 0.48 -6.34 2.41
C TYR A 115 1.45 -5.19 2.67
N ALA A 116 2.57 -5.47 3.33
CA ALA A 116 3.67 -4.52 3.43
C ALA A 116 5.02 -5.21 3.59
N SER A 117 6.09 -4.56 3.12
CA SER A 117 7.47 -5.02 3.27
C SER A 117 8.48 -3.87 3.36
N LYS A 118 9.63 -4.13 3.95
CA LYS A 118 10.82 -3.27 4.03
C LYS A 118 12.07 -4.15 3.93
#